data_AF-A0A3B0YCH2-F1
#
_entry.id   AF-A0A3B0YCH2-F1
#
_cell.length_a   1.000
_cell.length_b   1.000
_cell.length_c   1.000
_cell.angle_alpha   90.00
_cell.angle_beta   90.00
_cell.angle_gamma   90.00
#
_symmetry.space_group_name_H-M   'P 1'
#
loop_
_entity.id
_entity.type
_entity.pdbx_description
1 polymer ?
#
loop_
_entity_poly.entity_id
_entity_poly.type
_entity_poly.pdbx_seq_one_letter_code
_entity_poly.pdbx_strand_id
1 'polypeptide(L)'
;MTLHRVTPERLEQEAARWQARFAPLHGPRTAVILGGNSGPYTLGPKNAREIARQVEAQARQRGGSLMISTSARTSPAVIDVFEREITVPNVLYRWQPNDRENPYFGMLALCDDLVVTADSISMLSEACATGKPVLMAPLGGYGYPMREGQDMPVDFRLSAWGYSKMMRWGHPRLSRDLRLVYQQLLEQGRVAWLGEPVVVSTAQSADMARAVARVRALF
;
A
#
# COMPACT_ATOMS: atom_id res chain seq x y z
N MET A 1 -14.63 0.63 1.21
CA MET A 1 -13.41 1.40 0.81
C MET A 1 -13.53 2.84 1.34
N THR A 2 -12.43 3.63 1.40
CA THR A 2 -12.52 5.08 1.75
C THR A 2 -12.76 5.95 0.53
N LEU A 3 -13.20 7.19 0.72
CA LEU A 3 -13.20 8.22 -0.34
C LEU A 3 -11.78 8.45 -0.85
N HIS A 4 -11.61 8.56 -2.17
CA HIS A 4 -10.33 8.75 -2.86
C HIS A 4 -10.47 9.62 -4.11
N ARG A 5 -9.34 10.06 -4.67
CA ARG A 5 -9.29 10.89 -5.89
C ARG A 5 -8.87 10.13 -7.16
N VAL A 6 -8.77 8.80 -7.09
CA VAL A 6 -8.58 7.94 -8.26
C VAL A 6 -9.92 7.81 -9.01
N THR A 7 -9.92 8.17 -10.28
CA THR A 7 -11.00 7.94 -11.27
C THR A 7 -10.37 7.55 -12.61
N PRO A 8 -11.10 6.88 -13.52
CA PRO A 8 -10.56 6.48 -14.83
C PRO A 8 -10.00 7.66 -15.63
N GLU A 9 -10.74 8.77 -15.68
CA GLU A 9 -10.39 9.98 -16.44
C GLU A 9 -9.11 10.61 -15.88
N ARG A 10 -8.93 10.59 -14.56
CA ARG A 10 -7.70 11.07 -13.93
C ARG A 10 -6.52 10.15 -14.24
N LEU A 11 -6.71 8.83 -14.19
CA LEU A 11 -5.64 7.89 -14.50
C LEU A 11 -5.20 8.03 -15.97
N GLU A 12 -6.13 8.25 -16.91
CA GLU A 12 -5.80 8.52 -18.31
C GLU A 12 -4.98 9.81 -18.48
N GLN A 13 -5.39 10.91 -17.83
CA GLN A 13 -4.66 12.18 -17.86
C GLN A 13 -3.26 12.07 -17.25
N GLU A 14 -3.11 11.40 -16.11
CA GLU A 14 -1.82 11.24 -15.44
C GLU A 14 -0.95 10.20 -16.16
N ALA A 15 -1.53 9.18 -16.83
CA ALA A 15 -0.80 8.32 -17.75
C ALA A 15 -0.17 9.15 -18.89
N ALA A 16 -0.96 9.96 -19.58
CA ALA A 16 -0.46 10.81 -20.66
C ALA A 16 0.66 11.78 -20.20
N ARG A 17 0.50 12.39 -19.01
CA ARG A 17 1.50 13.29 -18.41
C ARG A 17 2.81 12.59 -18.05
N TRP A 18 2.74 11.37 -17.52
CA TRP A 18 3.91 10.68 -16.96
C TRP A 18 4.57 9.66 -17.90
N GLN A 19 3.91 9.28 -19.01
CA GLN A 19 4.38 8.27 -19.96
C GLN A 19 5.82 8.48 -20.41
N ALA A 20 6.18 9.71 -20.80
CA ALA A 20 7.54 10.02 -21.27
C ALA A 20 8.60 9.89 -20.18
N ARG A 21 8.27 10.23 -18.92
CA ARG A 21 9.21 10.13 -17.78
C ARG A 21 9.41 8.69 -17.31
N PHE A 22 8.40 7.83 -17.47
CA PHE A 22 8.49 6.40 -17.14
C PHE A 22 8.79 5.49 -18.34
N ALA A 23 8.98 6.06 -19.54
CA ALA A 23 9.40 5.31 -20.72
C ALA A 23 10.71 4.51 -20.52
N PRO A 24 11.72 4.96 -19.75
CA PRO A 24 12.92 4.17 -19.46
C PRO A 24 12.66 2.92 -18.59
N LEU A 25 11.51 2.84 -17.91
CA LEU A 25 11.12 1.70 -17.08
C LEU A 25 10.39 0.67 -17.94
N HIS A 26 11.05 -0.47 -18.20
CA HIS A 26 10.47 -1.58 -18.95
C HIS A 26 9.42 -2.34 -18.13
N GLY A 27 8.42 -2.87 -18.84
CA GLY A 27 7.38 -3.71 -18.23
C GLY A 27 7.89 -5.11 -17.89
N PRO A 28 7.28 -5.79 -16.89
CA PRO A 28 6.19 -5.29 -16.05
C PRO A 28 6.67 -4.28 -14.99
N ARG A 29 5.83 -3.27 -14.70
CA ARG A 29 6.11 -2.17 -13.78
C ARG A 29 5.31 -2.33 -12.50
N THR A 30 5.95 -2.69 -11.39
CA THR A 30 5.28 -2.75 -10.08
C THR A 30 5.35 -1.39 -9.37
N ALA A 31 4.21 -0.82 -8.99
CA ALA A 31 4.15 0.37 -8.14
C ALA A 31 4.27 -0.03 -6.66
N VAL A 32 5.26 0.47 -5.93
CA VAL A 32 5.48 0.17 -4.51
C VAL A 32 5.12 1.40 -3.67
N ILE A 33 3.97 1.36 -2.99
CA ILE A 33 3.44 2.49 -2.23
C ILE A 33 3.74 2.30 -0.74
N LEU A 34 4.63 3.14 -0.20
CA LEU A 34 5.10 3.07 1.18
C LEU A 34 4.36 4.07 2.07
N GLY A 35 3.56 3.53 2.99
CA GLY A 35 2.94 4.22 4.10
C GLY A 35 3.93 4.53 5.21
N GLY A 36 3.65 4.06 6.42
CA GLY A 36 4.46 4.36 7.59
C GLY A 36 3.96 3.74 8.88
N ASN A 37 4.34 4.34 10.00
CA ASN A 37 3.84 3.95 11.32
C ASN A 37 2.31 4.17 11.43
N SER A 38 1.60 3.20 12.02
CA SER A 38 0.13 3.21 12.13
C SER A 38 -0.30 2.42 13.37
N GLY A 39 -0.80 3.09 14.41
CA GLY A 39 -1.23 2.46 15.68
C GLY A 39 -0.18 1.47 16.25
N PRO A 40 -0.49 0.17 16.37
CA PRO A 40 0.41 -0.85 16.92
C PRO A 40 1.51 -1.30 15.93
N TYR A 41 1.44 -0.89 14.66
CA TYR A 41 2.31 -1.36 13.56
C TYR A 41 3.48 -0.41 13.30
N THR A 42 4.64 -0.95 12.94
CA THR A 42 5.87 -0.16 12.71
C THR A 42 6.52 -0.49 11.36
N LEU A 43 6.49 0.46 10.43
CA LEU A 43 7.32 0.43 9.22
C LEU A 43 8.69 0.98 9.60
N GLY A 44 9.56 0.09 10.07
CA GLY A 44 10.97 0.38 10.37
C GLY A 44 11.91 -0.37 9.41
N PRO A 45 13.24 -0.16 9.55
CA PRO A 45 14.25 -0.73 8.66
C PRO A 45 14.19 -2.25 8.46
N LYS A 46 13.74 -3.03 9.46
CA LYS A 46 13.61 -4.49 9.32
C LYS A 46 12.45 -4.89 8.40
N ASN A 47 11.26 -4.32 8.61
CA ASN A 47 10.12 -4.52 7.72
C ASN A 47 10.42 -3.97 6.32
N ALA A 48 11.04 -2.79 6.24
CA ALA A 48 11.44 -2.19 4.97
C ALA A 48 12.37 -3.10 4.16
N ARG A 49 13.36 -3.73 4.81
CA ARG A 49 14.29 -4.66 4.15
C ARG A 49 13.58 -5.90 3.63
N GLU A 50 12.67 -6.46 4.42
CA GLU A 50 11.91 -7.64 4.00
C GLU A 50 11.01 -7.34 2.79
N ILE A 51 10.29 -6.22 2.82
CA ILE A 51 9.47 -5.76 1.70
C ILE A 51 10.34 -5.46 0.47
N ALA A 52 11.44 -4.72 0.64
CA ALA A 52 12.37 -4.39 -0.45
C ALA A 52 12.91 -5.66 -1.14
N ARG A 53 13.34 -6.66 -0.37
CA ARG A 53 13.81 -7.95 -0.90
C ARG A 53 12.74 -8.70 -1.69
N GLN A 54 11.51 -8.73 -1.18
CA GLN A 54 10.40 -9.42 -1.87
C GLN A 54 10.05 -8.72 -3.19
N VAL A 55 9.96 -7.37 -3.22
CA VAL A 55 9.65 -6.64 -4.47
C VAL A 55 10.81 -6.65 -5.47
N GLU A 56 12.06 -6.56 -5.00
CA GLU A 56 13.27 -6.73 -5.81
C GLU A 56 13.31 -8.12 -6.47
N ALA A 57 13.06 -9.18 -5.70
CA ALA A 57 13.03 -10.55 -6.21
C ALA A 57 11.89 -10.76 -7.22
N GLN A 58 10.69 -10.26 -6.90
CA GLN A 58 9.53 -10.33 -7.79
C GLN A 58 9.77 -9.60 -9.12
N ALA A 59 10.28 -8.36 -9.08
CA ALA A 59 10.60 -7.60 -10.29
C ALA A 59 11.71 -8.28 -11.11
N ARG A 60 12.79 -8.72 -10.44
CA ARG A 60 13.91 -9.43 -11.10
C ARG A 60 13.47 -10.72 -11.77
N GLN A 61 12.64 -11.53 -11.12
CA GLN A 61 12.12 -12.78 -11.68
C GLN A 61 11.24 -12.54 -12.92
N ARG A 62 10.53 -11.40 -12.97
CA ARG A 62 9.67 -11.02 -14.09
C ARG A 62 10.40 -10.22 -15.18
N GLY A 63 11.68 -9.88 -15.00
CA GLY A 63 12.40 -8.97 -15.89
C GLY A 63 11.78 -7.57 -15.93
N GLY A 64 11.25 -7.11 -14.80
CA GLY A 64 10.48 -5.88 -14.66
C GLY A 64 11.18 -4.77 -13.86
N SER A 65 10.43 -3.69 -13.62
CA SER A 65 10.90 -2.46 -12.97
C SER A 65 10.01 -2.02 -11.81
N LEU A 66 10.54 -1.15 -10.93
CA LEU A 66 9.83 -0.67 -9.73
C LEU A 66 9.57 0.84 -9.77
N MET A 67 8.34 1.24 -9.43
CA MET A 67 7.95 2.64 -9.23
C MET A 67 7.60 2.86 -7.76
N ILE A 68 8.58 3.29 -6.97
CA ILE A 68 8.47 3.37 -5.52
C ILE A 68 8.05 4.78 -5.12
N SER A 69 6.94 4.92 -4.40
CA SER A 69 6.49 6.19 -3.82
C SER A 69 6.50 6.09 -2.30
N THR A 70 7.21 7.01 -1.65
CA THR A 70 7.08 7.19 -0.20
C THR A 70 5.85 8.05 0.12
N SER A 71 5.60 8.28 1.41
CA SER A 71 4.55 9.17 1.90
C SER A 71 5.07 10.05 3.05
N ALA A 72 4.26 11.02 3.47
CA ALA A 72 4.55 11.88 4.64
C ALA A 72 4.80 11.12 5.97
N ARG A 73 4.54 9.80 6.02
CA ARG A 73 4.76 8.94 7.20
C ARG A 73 5.94 7.97 7.06
N THR A 74 6.60 7.93 5.89
CA THR A 74 7.77 7.09 5.66
C THR A 74 8.99 7.74 6.31
N SER A 75 9.69 7.02 7.19
CA SER A 75 10.88 7.57 7.85
C SER A 75 12.11 7.53 6.94
N PRO A 76 13.10 8.44 7.09
CA PRO A 76 14.32 8.41 6.29
C PRO A 76 15.03 7.06 6.31
N ALA A 77 15.11 6.40 7.47
CA ALA A 77 15.73 5.08 7.60
C ALA A 77 14.99 3.94 6.85
N VAL A 78 13.73 4.13 6.45
CA VAL A 78 13.02 3.21 5.53
C VAL A 78 13.39 3.53 4.08
N ILE A 79 13.49 4.81 3.74
CA ILE A 79 13.89 5.28 2.40
C ILE A 79 15.31 4.81 2.09
N ASP A 80 16.25 5.00 3.02
CA ASP A 80 17.65 4.57 2.91
C ASP A 80 17.79 3.05 2.71
N VAL A 81 16.82 2.24 3.17
CA VAL A 81 16.80 0.79 2.93
C VAL A 81 16.37 0.49 1.49
N PHE A 82 15.33 1.16 0.98
CA PHE A 82 14.92 0.99 -0.41
C PHE A 82 15.99 1.47 -1.40
N GLU A 83 16.71 2.56 -1.10
CA GLU A 83 17.82 3.02 -1.95
C GLU A 83 19.02 2.06 -2.00
N ARG A 84 19.19 1.21 -0.98
CA ARG A 84 20.33 0.29 -0.88
C ARG A 84 20.03 -1.13 -1.36
N GLU A 85 18.80 -1.62 -1.13
CA GLU A 85 18.43 -3.01 -1.41
C GLU A 85 17.80 -3.18 -2.82
N ILE A 86 17.26 -2.10 -3.43
CA ILE A 86 16.67 -2.16 -4.78
C ILE A 86 17.75 -1.91 -5.84
N THR A 87 17.91 -2.87 -6.77
CA THR A 87 18.92 -2.79 -7.84
C THR A 87 18.37 -3.11 -9.24
N VAL A 88 17.13 -3.60 -9.35
CA VAL A 88 16.41 -3.58 -10.64
C VAL A 88 16.17 -2.13 -11.10
N PRO A 89 15.93 -1.88 -12.40
CA PRO A 89 15.57 -0.55 -12.89
C PRO A 89 14.36 -0.01 -12.12
N ASN A 90 14.52 1.17 -11.54
CA ASN A 90 13.54 1.73 -10.64
C ASN A 90 13.52 3.26 -10.68
N VAL A 91 12.44 3.82 -10.13
CA VAL A 91 12.38 5.21 -9.70
C VAL A 91 11.90 5.25 -8.25
N LEU A 92 12.58 6.03 -7.41
CA LEU A 92 12.17 6.28 -6.04
C LEU A 92 11.75 7.74 -5.87
N TYR A 93 10.45 7.96 -5.73
CA TYR A 93 9.92 9.26 -5.36
C TYR A 93 9.88 9.41 -3.83
N ARG A 94 10.78 10.26 -3.31
CA ARG A 94 10.76 10.75 -1.93
C ARG A 94 9.67 11.85 -1.79
N TRP A 95 8.54 11.55 -1.14
CA TRP A 95 7.40 12.46 -0.93
C TRP A 95 7.81 13.80 -0.31
N GLN A 96 7.26 14.89 -0.85
CA GLN A 96 7.42 16.25 -0.33
C GLN A 96 6.07 16.96 -0.18
N PRO A 97 5.91 17.87 0.81
CA PRO A 97 4.70 18.66 0.96
C PRO A 97 4.54 19.63 -0.21
N ASN A 98 3.31 19.75 -0.72
CA ASN A 98 2.91 20.68 -1.79
C ASN A 98 3.63 20.49 -3.15
N ASP A 99 4.27 19.35 -3.39
CA ASP A 99 4.89 19.05 -4.68
C ASP A 99 3.83 18.91 -5.79
N ARG A 100 3.95 19.77 -6.82
CA ARG A 100 3.09 19.79 -8.02
C ARG A 100 3.48 18.74 -9.05
N GLU A 101 4.72 18.26 -8.98
CA GLU A 101 5.30 17.20 -9.80
C GLU A 101 5.31 15.85 -9.07
N ASN A 102 4.44 15.68 -8.06
CA ASN A 102 4.26 14.40 -7.39
C ASN A 102 3.74 13.33 -8.39
N PRO A 103 4.51 12.27 -8.66
CA PRO A 103 4.19 11.29 -9.70
C PRO A 103 3.17 10.23 -9.28
N TYR A 104 2.67 10.25 -8.04
CA TYR A 104 1.86 9.17 -7.45
C TYR A 104 0.73 8.68 -8.37
N PHE A 105 -0.11 9.57 -8.90
CA PHE A 105 -1.20 9.17 -9.80
C PHE A 105 -0.70 8.66 -11.16
N GLY A 106 0.44 9.15 -11.65
CA GLY A 106 1.12 8.59 -12.83
C GLY A 106 1.63 7.18 -12.58
N MET A 107 2.17 6.90 -11.39
CA MET A 107 2.58 5.55 -10.98
C MET A 107 1.37 4.60 -10.88
N LEU A 108 0.28 5.04 -10.25
CA LEU A 108 -0.99 4.29 -10.23
C LEU A 108 -1.53 4.03 -11.64
N ALA A 109 -1.41 5.00 -12.54
CA ALA A 109 -1.91 4.90 -13.91
C ALA A 109 -1.05 3.99 -14.81
N LEU A 110 0.27 3.97 -14.64
CA LEU A 110 1.23 3.34 -15.55
C LEU A 110 1.87 2.04 -15.05
N CYS A 111 1.53 1.58 -13.85
CA CYS A 111 1.92 0.26 -13.33
C CYS A 111 1.11 -0.89 -13.95
N ASP A 112 1.65 -2.10 -13.89
CA ASP A 112 0.94 -3.34 -14.23
C ASP A 112 0.37 -4.00 -12.97
N ASP A 113 1.06 -3.91 -11.84
CA ASP A 113 0.59 -4.31 -10.51
C ASP A 113 1.09 -3.36 -9.40
N LEU A 114 0.48 -3.46 -8.22
CA LEU A 114 0.79 -2.62 -7.06
C LEU A 114 1.17 -3.46 -5.83
N VAL A 115 2.14 -2.98 -5.07
CA VAL A 115 2.47 -3.44 -3.72
C VAL A 115 2.24 -2.26 -2.77
N VAL A 116 1.39 -2.42 -1.77
CA VAL A 116 1.02 -1.35 -0.84
C VAL A 116 1.26 -1.81 0.59
N THR A 117 1.91 -1.00 1.41
CA THR A 117 2.03 -1.31 2.84
C THR A 117 0.65 -1.26 3.50
N ALA A 118 0.28 -2.35 4.18
CA ALA A 118 -1.11 -2.56 4.57
C ALA A 118 -1.62 -1.58 5.65
N ASP A 119 -0.72 -0.81 6.28
CA ASP A 119 -0.98 0.15 7.36
C ASP A 119 -1.98 1.29 7.05
N SER A 120 -2.35 1.44 5.78
CA SER A 120 -3.14 2.53 5.21
C SER A 120 -4.30 2.03 4.34
N ILE A 121 -5.50 1.97 4.92
CA ILE A 121 -6.74 1.65 4.18
C ILE A 121 -6.97 2.63 3.02
N SER A 122 -6.56 3.90 3.15
CA SER A 122 -6.70 4.89 2.08
C SER A 122 -5.82 4.60 0.86
N MET A 123 -4.56 4.19 1.07
CA MET A 123 -3.68 3.79 -0.04
C MET A 123 -4.15 2.48 -0.67
N LEU A 124 -4.63 1.52 0.14
CA LEU A 124 -5.27 0.30 -0.38
C LEU A 124 -6.54 0.62 -1.18
N SER A 125 -7.33 1.61 -0.76
CA SER A 125 -8.52 2.07 -1.50
C SER A 125 -8.14 2.67 -2.85
N GLU A 126 -7.12 3.52 -2.89
CA GLU A 126 -6.61 4.12 -4.13
C GLU A 126 -6.02 3.07 -5.08
N ALA A 127 -5.26 2.11 -4.57
CA ALA A 127 -4.73 1.01 -5.37
C ALA A 127 -5.84 0.10 -5.94
N CYS A 128 -6.79 -0.32 -5.10
CA CYS A 128 -7.93 -1.13 -5.55
C CYS A 128 -8.81 -0.41 -6.59
N ALA A 129 -8.90 0.92 -6.52
CA ALA A 129 -9.66 1.74 -7.46
C ALA A 129 -9.03 1.82 -8.86
N THR A 130 -7.76 1.41 -9.03
CA THR A 130 -7.14 1.28 -10.36
C THR A 130 -7.65 0.08 -11.16
N GLY A 131 -8.29 -0.90 -10.50
CA GLY A 131 -8.70 -2.18 -11.11
C GLY A 131 -7.55 -3.16 -11.40
N LYS A 132 -6.32 -2.84 -10.97
CA LYS A 132 -5.11 -3.64 -11.20
C LYS A 132 -4.86 -4.63 -10.05
N PRO A 133 -3.99 -5.66 -10.24
CA PRO A 133 -3.53 -6.51 -9.15
C PRO A 133 -2.93 -5.70 -7.99
N VAL A 134 -3.36 -5.98 -6.75
CA VAL A 134 -2.84 -5.33 -5.53
C VAL A 134 -2.32 -6.38 -4.55
N LEU A 135 -1.08 -6.21 -4.11
CA LEU A 135 -0.39 -6.99 -3.10
C LEU A 135 -0.26 -6.17 -1.81
N MET A 136 -0.67 -6.74 -0.68
CA MET A 136 -0.51 -6.14 0.64
C MET A 136 0.84 -6.55 1.24
N ALA A 137 1.70 -5.57 1.51
CA ALA A 137 2.91 -5.77 2.29
C ALA A 137 2.56 -5.66 3.79
N PRO A 138 2.57 -6.77 4.57
CA PRO A 138 2.26 -6.74 6.00
C PRO A 138 3.36 -6.03 6.78
N LEU A 139 3.00 -5.41 7.91
CA LEU A 139 3.96 -4.86 8.87
C LEU A 139 3.89 -5.61 10.19
N GLY A 140 5.04 -5.75 10.85
CA GLY A 140 5.09 -6.17 12.24
C GLY A 140 4.42 -5.18 13.20
N GLY A 141 3.73 -5.74 14.20
CA GLY A 141 3.06 -5.00 15.28
C GLY A 141 3.06 -5.82 16.57
N TYR A 142 2.79 -5.17 17.72
CA TYR A 142 2.98 -5.80 19.04
C TYR A 142 1.75 -6.59 19.48
N GLY A 143 1.72 -7.89 19.20
CA GLY A 143 0.63 -8.78 19.62
C GLY A 143 -0.65 -8.66 18.78
N TYR A 144 -0.59 -7.94 17.65
CA TYR A 144 -1.64 -7.85 16.65
C TYR A 144 -1.01 -8.02 15.26
N PRO A 145 -0.72 -9.26 14.81
CA PRO A 145 -0.16 -9.49 13.48
C PRO A 145 -1.18 -9.06 12.39
N MET A 146 -0.70 -8.54 11.25
CA MET A 146 -1.60 -8.16 10.14
C MET A 146 -2.16 -9.37 9.37
N ARG A 147 -1.39 -10.46 9.32
CA ARG A 147 -1.70 -11.74 8.71
C ARG A 147 -1.51 -12.82 9.76
N GLU A 148 -2.50 -13.67 9.97
CA GLU A 148 -2.42 -14.72 10.99
C GLU A 148 -1.35 -15.75 10.61
N GLY A 149 -0.65 -16.29 11.62
CA GLY A 149 0.45 -17.24 11.41
C GLY A 149 1.77 -16.66 10.88
N GLN A 150 1.87 -15.35 10.60
CA GLN A 150 3.12 -14.72 10.13
C GLN A 150 3.69 -13.72 11.15
N ASP A 151 4.77 -14.10 11.83
CA ASP A 151 5.59 -13.18 12.63
C ASP A 151 6.48 -12.33 11.72
N MET A 152 6.12 -11.06 11.56
CA MET A 152 6.91 -10.06 10.84
C MET A 152 7.91 -9.38 11.78
N PRO A 153 9.14 -9.09 11.34
CA PRO A 153 10.16 -8.49 12.20
C PRO A 153 9.75 -7.07 12.65
N VAL A 154 9.90 -6.77 13.93
CA VAL A 154 9.51 -5.47 14.50
C VAL A 154 10.72 -4.65 14.91
N ASP A 155 10.70 -3.36 14.55
CA ASP A 155 11.57 -2.34 15.11
C ASP A 155 10.94 -1.70 16.35
N PHE A 156 11.75 -1.49 17.40
CA PHE A 156 11.20 -1.05 18.67
C PHE A 156 10.60 0.36 18.59
N ARG A 157 9.34 0.51 18.98
CA ARG A 157 8.63 1.79 19.03
C ARG A 157 7.74 1.83 20.27
N LEU A 158 8.17 2.57 21.29
CA LEU A 158 7.46 2.68 22.57
C LEU A 158 5.97 3.06 22.40
N SER A 159 5.67 3.99 21.48
CA SER A 159 4.29 4.38 21.18
C SER A 159 3.46 3.27 20.53
N ALA A 160 4.05 2.37 19.75
CA ALA A 160 3.35 1.19 19.20
C ALA A 160 3.05 0.16 20.29
N TRP A 161 4.04 -0.12 21.14
CA TRP A 161 3.88 -1.02 22.29
C TRP A 161 2.80 -0.52 23.24
N GLY A 162 2.83 0.77 23.61
CA GLY A 162 1.82 1.42 24.44
C GLY A 162 0.43 1.40 23.81
N TYR A 163 0.32 1.72 22.51
CA TYR A 163 -0.93 1.61 21.75
C TYR A 163 -1.50 0.18 21.78
N SER A 164 -0.63 -0.83 21.68
CA SER A 164 -1.05 -2.24 21.73
C SER A 164 -1.51 -2.67 23.12
N LYS A 165 -0.90 -2.14 24.19
CA LYS A 165 -1.41 -2.31 25.56
C LYS A 165 -2.78 -1.63 25.74
N MET A 166 -2.95 -0.43 25.20
CA MET A 166 -4.23 0.29 25.19
C MET A 166 -5.31 -0.46 24.40
N MET A 167 -4.98 -1.06 23.25
CA MET A 167 -5.93 -1.92 22.51
C MET A 167 -6.33 -3.18 23.31
N ARG A 168 -5.41 -3.75 24.10
CA ARG A 168 -5.65 -5.00 24.84
C ARG A 168 -6.44 -4.82 26.13
N TRP A 169 -6.31 -3.66 26.78
CA TRP A 169 -6.87 -3.41 28.11
C TRP A 169 -7.78 -2.16 28.19
N GLY A 170 -7.85 -1.37 27.13
CA GLY A 170 -8.71 -0.19 27.04
C GLY A 170 -10.12 -0.50 26.56
N HIS A 171 -10.89 0.55 26.33
CA HIS A 171 -12.28 0.45 25.89
C HIS A 171 -12.39 -0.25 24.51
N PRO A 172 -13.36 -1.17 24.27
CA PRO A 172 -13.46 -1.94 23.02
C PRO A 172 -13.53 -1.14 21.71
N ARG A 173 -13.94 0.15 21.77
CA ARG A 173 -13.95 1.08 20.63
C ARG A 173 -12.56 1.65 20.28
N LEU A 174 -11.54 1.44 21.10
CA LEU A 174 -10.14 1.83 20.85
C LEU A 174 -9.42 0.75 20.02
N SER A 175 -10.07 0.24 18.97
CA SER A 175 -9.46 -0.73 18.06
C SER A 175 -8.99 -0.05 16.78
N ARG A 176 -7.77 -0.39 16.37
CA ARG A 176 -7.26 -0.16 15.00
C ARG A 176 -7.00 -1.51 14.34
N ASP A 177 -7.97 -2.40 14.48
CA ASP A 177 -7.87 -3.75 13.90
C ASP A 177 -8.17 -3.68 12.41
N LEU A 178 -7.09 -3.57 11.62
CA LEU A 178 -7.18 -3.47 10.17
C LEU A 178 -7.55 -4.81 9.51
N ARG A 179 -7.45 -5.94 10.25
CA ARG A 179 -7.69 -7.29 9.72
C ARG A 179 -9.10 -7.48 9.17
N LEU A 180 -10.11 -6.85 9.77
CA LEU A 180 -11.50 -6.90 9.26
C LEU A 180 -11.60 -6.33 7.84
N VAL A 181 -10.85 -5.27 7.54
CA VAL A 181 -10.81 -4.68 6.20
C VAL A 181 -9.99 -5.54 5.24
N TYR A 182 -8.85 -6.08 5.70
CA TYR A 182 -8.04 -6.98 4.89
C TYR A 182 -8.81 -8.24 4.49
N GLN A 183 -9.48 -8.89 5.45
CA GLN A 183 -10.31 -10.07 5.22
C GLN A 183 -11.38 -9.79 4.17
N GLN A 184 -12.12 -8.68 4.32
CA GLN A 184 -13.14 -8.28 3.34
C GLN A 184 -12.55 -8.04 1.93
N LEU A 185 -11.33 -7.51 1.81
CA LEU A 185 -10.65 -7.29 0.53
C LEU A 185 -10.13 -8.59 -0.09
N LEU A 186 -9.62 -9.51 0.74
CA LEU A 186 -9.16 -10.85 0.34
C LEU A 186 -10.33 -11.71 -0.14
N GLU A 187 -11.43 -11.77 0.63
CA GLU A 187 -12.67 -12.50 0.27
C GLU A 187 -13.29 -11.98 -1.04
N GLN A 188 -13.11 -10.69 -1.34
CA GLN A 188 -13.58 -10.10 -2.60
C GLN A 188 -12.61 -10.29 -3.78
N GLY A 189 -11.44 -10.89 -3.58
CA GLY A 189 -10.39 -11.02 -4.61
C GLY A 189 -9.83 -9.69 -5.11
N ARG A 190 -9.83 -8.64 -4.26
CA ARG A 190 -9.27 -7.33 -4.61
C ARG A 190 -7.77 -7.22 -4.34
N VAL A 191 -7.29 -8.01 -3.39
CA VAL A 191 -5.92 -7.99 -2.89
C VAL A 191 -5.45 -9.43 -2.63
N ALA A 192 -4.13 -9.64 -2.61
CA ALA A 192 -3.48 -10.81 -2.01
C ALA A 192 -2.35 -10.34 -1.08
N TRP A 193 -1.72 -11.22 -0.30
CA TRP A 193 -0.51 -10.85 0.45
C TRP A 193 0.72 -10.83 -0.45
N LEU A 194 1.72 -10.00 -0.15
CA LEU A 194 3.01 -10.04 -0.83
C LEU A 194 3.63 -11.45 -0.70
N GLY A 195 4.07 -12.01 -1.84
CA GLY A 195 4.51 -13.40 -1.95
C GLY A 195 3.42 -14.41 -2.32
N GLU A 196 2.12 -14.04 -2.33
CA GLU A 196 1.02 -14.86 -2.84
C GLU A 196 0.69 -14.51 -4.31
N PRO A 197 0.12 -15.43 -5.10
CA PRO A 197 -0.42 -15.12 -6.42
C PRO A 197 -1.66 -14.22 -6.29
N VAL A 198 -1.74 -13.14 -7.09
CA VAL A 198 -2.94 -12.29 -7.12
C VAL A 198 -4.00 -12.93 -8.01
N VAL A 199 -5.18 -13.19 -7.43
CA VAL A 199 -6.40 -13.51 -8.19
C VAL A 199 -7.21 -12.23 -8.33
N VAL A 200 -7.18 -11.58 -9.50
CA VAL A 200 -7.91 -10.32 -9.73
C VAL A 200 -9.40 -10.61 -9.94
N SER A 201 -10.22 -10.24 -8.96
CA SER A 201 -11.66 -10.13 -9.11
C SER A 201 -12.02 -8.78 -9.74
N THR A 202 -12.67 -8.81 -10.90
CA THR A 202 -13.14 -7.62 -11.62
C THR A 202 -14.37 -6.94 -10.99
N ALA A 203 -14.84 -7.43 -9.84
CA ALA A 203 -16.02 -6.91 -9.16
C ALA A 203 -15.81 -5.46 -8.67
N GLN A 204 -16.40 -4.48 -9.37
CA GLN A 204 -16.47 -3.10 -8.90
C GLN A 204 -17.19 -3.01 -7.54
N SER A 205 -16.72 -2.13 -6.64
CA SER A 205 -17.31 -2.05 -5.30
C SER A 205 -18.63 -1.28 -5.31
N ALA A 206 -19.72 -1.99 -5.05
CA ALA A 206 -21.01 -1.37 -4.76
C ALA A 206 -21.03 -0.60 -3.42
N ASP A 207 -19.92 -0.49 -2.67
CA ASP A 207 -19.84 0.33 -1.44
C ASP A 207 -20.25 1.78 -1.67
N MET A 208 -19.81 2.41 -2.76
CA MET A 208 -20.16 3.80 -3.07
C MET A 208 -21.68 3.93 -3.27
N ALA A 209 -22.26 3.03 -4.07
CA ALA A 209 -23.71 2.99 -4.29
C ALA A 209 -24.49 2.70 -3.00
N ARG A 210 -24.02 1.78 -2.15
CA ARG A 210 -24.60 1.49 -0.83
C ARG A 210 -24.50 2.67 0.12
N ALA A 211 -23.37 3.39 0.14
CA ALA A 211 -23.19 4.58 0.97
C ALA A 211 -24.10 5.72 0.52
N VAL A 212 -24.15 6.00 -0.79
CA VAL A 212 -25.06 7.00 -1.37
C VAL A 212 -26.52 6.62 -1.11
N ALA A 213 -26.91 5.36 -1.27
CA ALA A 213 -28.27 4.89 -0.97
C ALA A 213 -28.62 5.05 0.52
N ARG A 214 -27.69 4.74 1.44
CA ARG A 214 -27.89 4.96 2.88
C ARG A 214 -28.01 6.43 3.24
N VAL A 215 -27.20 7.31 2.64
CA VAL A 215 -27.30 8.76 2.86
C VAL A 215 -28.63 9.30 2.31
N ARG A 216 -29.06 8.83 1.13
CA ARG A 216 -30.38 9.17 0.56
C ARG A 216 -31.56 8.64 1.36
N ALA A 217 -31.38 7.60 2.18
CA ALA A 217 -32.42 7.05 3.06
C ALA A 217 -32.47 7.73 4.45
N LEU A 218 -31.66 8.78 4.67
CA LEU A 218 -31.68 9.62 5.88
C LEU A 218 -32.40 10.97 5.67
N PHE A 219 -32.92 11.21 4.45
CA PHE A 219 -33.63 12.41 4.02
C PHE A 219 -34.87 12.03 3.19
#